data_AF-A0ABD2N7I4-F1
#
_entry.id   AF-A0ABD2N7I4-F1
#
_cell.length_a   1.000
_cell.length_b   1.000
_cell.length_c   1.000
_cell.angle_alpha   90.00
_cell.angle_beta   90.00
_cell.angle_gamma   90.00
#
_symmetry.space_group_name_H-M   'P 1'
#
loop_
_entity.id
_entity.type
_entity.pdbx_description
1 polymer ?
#
loop_
_entity_poly.entity_id
_entity_poly.type
_entity_poly.pdbx_seq_one_letter_code
_entity_poly.pdbx_strand_id
1 'polypeptide(L)'
;MPLQQDVTSLDIPASQQKDLMDKGFNTVEDIRNDNEFVCSLDLEKLTKVPQTRTALQYLEEEESAEMIRSFLDNLDTVLNGLLKHGLITELVGLPGSGRTQLCLHLSVSAQIKEIMFVEKQYIFVQIWISQFLD
;
A
#
# COMPACT_ATOMS: atom_id res chain seq x y z
N MET A 1 -2.49 21.60 25.76
CA MET A 1 -3.59 20.61 25.81
C MET A 1 -3.10 19.36 25.11
N PRO A 2 -3.30 18.16 25.67
CA PRO A 2 -3.06 16.94 24.91
C PRO A 2 -3.98 16.95 23.69
N LEU A 3 -3.43 16.67 22.51
CA LEU A 3 -4.20 16.53 21.27
C LEU A 3 -5.02 15.24 21.41
N GLN A 4 -6.33 15.36 21.62
CA GLN A 4 -7.22 14.21 21.58
C GLN A 4 -7.35 13.76 20.13
N GLN A 5 -6.95 12.52 19.86
CA GLN A 5 -7.04 11.92 18.54
C GLN A 5 -8.49 11.48 18.28
N ASP A 6 -9.06 11.90 17.15
CA ASP A 6 -10.40 11.50 16.73
C ASP A 6 -10.42 10.03 16.27
N VAL A 7 -11.56 9.37 16.46
CA VAL A 7 -11.76 7.98 16.05
C VAL A 7 -11.67 7.76 14.53
N THR A 8 -11.83 8.81 13.72
CA THR A 8 -11.65 8.75 12.25
C THR A 8 -10.20 8.52 11.84
N SER A 9 -9.25 8.87 12.70
CA SER A 9 -7.82 8.66 12.44
C SER A 9 -7.37 7.23 12.70
N LEU A 10 -8.26 6.36 13.21
CA LEU A 10 -7.95 4.94 13.40
C LEU A 10 -7.98 4.20 12.06
N ASP A 11 -7.00 3.32 11.88
CA ASP A 11 -6.89 2.43 10.71
C ASP A 11 -7.88 1.26 10.80
N ILE A 12 -9.17 1.60 10.69
CA ILE A 12 -10.30 0.67 10.68
C ILE A 12 -11.30 1.04 9.58
N PRO A 13 -12.08 0.07 9.07
CA PRO A 13 -13.13 0.33 8.08
C PRO A 13 -14.11 1.43 8.54
N ALA A 14 -14.54 2.29 7.62
CA ALA A 14 -15.47 3.39 7.89
C ALA A 14 -16.79 2.93 8.56
N SER A 15 -17.21 1.68 8.30
CA SER A 15 -18.34 1.05 9.00
C SER A 15 -18.11 0.99 10.52
N GLN A 16 -16.92 0.57 10.94
CA GLN A 16 -16.57 0.44 12.35
C GLN A 16 -16.36 1.82 13.00
N GLN A 17 -15.81 2.78 12.25
CA GLN A 17 -15.70 4.16 12.72
C GLN A 17 -17.08 4.76 13.01
N LYS A 18 -18.04 4.52 12.12
CA LYS A 18 -19.41 4.99 12.30
C LYS A 18 -20.11 4.32 13.47
N ASP A 19 -19.96 3.01 13.63
CA ASP A 19 -20.51 2.28 14.78
C ASP A 19 -19.95 2.79 16.12
N LEU A 20 -18.68 3.21 16.16
CA LEU A 20 -18.05 3.83 17.33
C LEU A 20 -18.63 5.22 17.63
N MET A 21 -18.81 6.05 16.60
CA MET A 21 -19.43 7.36 16.73
C MET A 21 -20.88 7.26 17.19
N ASP A 22 -21.66 6.33 16.62
CA ASP A 22 -23.06 6.09 17.00
C ASP A 22 -23.20 5.62 18.45
N LYS A 23 -22.13 5.02 19.01
CA LYS A 23 -22.03 4.64 20.44
C LYS A 23 -21.50 5.75 21.35
N GLY A 24 -21.14 6.91 20.78
CA GLY A 24 -20.67 8.08 21.53
C GLY A 24 -19.16 8.15 21.75
N PHE A 25 -18.37 7.24 21.15
CA PHE A 25 -16.92 7.29 21.18
C PHE A 25 -16.41 8.25 20.10
N ASN A 26 -16.06 9.47 20.50
CA ASN A 26 -15.58 10.49 19.56
C ASN A 26 -14.06 10.56 19.53
N THR A 27 -13.40 10.21 20.65
CA THR A 27 -11.95 10.23 20.78
C THR A 27 -11.38 8.85 21.12
N VAL A 28 -10.11 8.62 20.78
CA VAL A 28 -9.41 7.35 21.08
C VAL A 28 -9.32 7.08 22.59
N GLU A 29 -9.30 8.13 23.42
CA GLU A 29 -9.29 7.99 24.88
C GLU A 29 -10.62 7.47 25.43
N ASP A 30 -11.74 7.79 24.79
CA ASP A 30 -13.07 7.27 25.18
C ASP A 30 -13.10 5.75 25.03
N ILE A 31 -12.48 5.23 23.96
CA ILE A 31 -12.38 3.80 23.68
C ILE A 31 -11.43 3.12 24.68
N ARG A 32 -10.32 3.78 25.02
CA ARG A 32 -9.30 3.23 25.92
C ARG A 32 -9.81 3.03 27.35
N ASN A 33 -10.76 3.85 27.79
CA ASN A 33 -11.31 3.81 29.14
C ASN A 33 -12.46 2.80 29.31
N ASP A 34 -13.03 2.28 28.22
CA ASP A 34 -14.15 1.35 28.26
C ASP A 34 -13.73 -0.07 27.84
N ASN A 35 -13.58 -0.97 28.82
CA ASN A 35 -13.11 -2.34 28.60
C ASN A 35 -14.15 -3.27 27.97
N GLU A 36 -15.43 -2.90 27.92
CA GLU A 36 -16.51 -3.80 27.49
C GLU A 36 -16.59 -3.92 25.95
N PHE A 37 -16.14 -2.89 25.23
CA PHE A 37 -16.20 -2.83 23.76
C PHE A 37 -14.95 -3.38 23.05
N VAL A 38 -13.82 -3.41 23.78
CA VAL A 38 -12.49 -3.83 23.31
C VAL A 38 -12.44 -5.30 22.87
N CYS A 39 -13.36 -6.14 23.33
CA CYS A 39 -13.38 -7.56 22.98
C CYS A 39 -13.94 -7.88 21.57
N SER A 40 -14.63 -6.95 20.90
CA SER A 40 -15.31 -7.22 19.61
C SER A 40 -14.58 -6.70 18.38
N LEU A 41 -13.66 -5.76 18.56
CA LEU A 41 -12.74 -5.30 17.51
C LEU A 41 -11.33 -5.72 17.92
N ASP A 42 -10.45 -5.91 16.93
CA ASP A 42 -8.99 -6.07 17.11
C ASP A 42 -8.33 -4.76 17.63
N LEU A 43 -8.97 -4.05 18.57
CA LEU A 43 -8.58 -2.79 19.18
C LEU A 43 -7.25 -2.87 19.92
N GLU A 44 -6.81 -4.08 20.32
CA GLU A 44 -5.45 -4.31 20.80
C GLU A 44 -4.37 -3.92 19.78
N LYS A 45 -4.67 -3.95 18.47
CA LYS A 45 -3.73 -3.51 17.43
C LYS A 45 -3.69 -1.99 17.30
N LEU A 46 -4.80 -1.32 17.57
CA LEU A 46 -4.95 0.15 17.44
C LEU A 46 -4.43 0.90 18.67
N THR A 47 -4.44 0.25 19.83
CA THR A 47 -3.92 0.81 21.09
C THR A 47 -2.42 0.56 21.28
N LYS A 48 -1.81 -0.29 20.45
CA LYS A 48 -0.35 -0.48 20.43
C LYS A 48 0.30 0.68 19.70
N VAL A 49 1.15 1.40 20.42
CA VAL A 49 2.05 2.41 19.84
C VAL A 49 2.77 1.76 18.65
N PRO A 50 2.82 2.41 17.47
CA PRO A 50 3.54 1.87 16.33
C PRO A 50 4.97 1.51 16.75
N GLN A 51 5.42 0.31 16.43
CA GLN A 51 6.79 -0.09 16.77
C GLN A 51 7.75 0.82 16.03
N THR A 52 8.66 1.46 16.76
CA THR A 52 9.71 2.26 16.14
C THR A 52 10.68 1.35 15.43
N ARG A 53 10.90 1.64 14.15
CA ARG A 53 11.85 0.91 13.30
C ARG A 53 13.04 1.80 12.99
N THR A 54 14.22 1.19 12.90
CA THR A 54 15.44 1.90 12.49
C THR A 54 15.44 2.11 10.98
N ALA A 55 16.18 3.12 10.50
CA ALA A 55 16.36 3.32 9.05
C ALA A 55 16.97 2.08 8.35
N LEU A 56 17.81 1.32 9.07
CA LEU A 56 18.39 0.08 8.58
C LEU A 56 17.32 -0.99 8.34
N GLN A 57 16.36 -1.15 9.26
CA GLN A 57 15.26 -2.10 9.09
C GLN A 57 14.39 -1.77 7.87
N TYR A 58 14.13 -0.49 7.61
CA TYR A 58 13.42 -0.08 6.40
C TYR A 58 14.20 -0.42 5.13
N LEU A 59 15.51 -0.20 5.13
CA LEU A 59 16.36 -0.56 3.98
C LEU A 59 16.36 -2.07 3.70
N GLU A 60 16.49 -2.90 4.74
CA GLU A 60 16.44 -4.37 4.61
C GLU A 60 15.09 -4.86 4.07
N GLU A 61 13.99 -4.21 4.48
CA GLU A 61 12.64 -4.50 3.97
C GLU A 61 12.49 -4.08 2.50
N GLU A 62 12.99 -2.91 2.11
CA GLU A 62 12.97 -2.45 0.71
C GLU A 62 13.85 -3.31 -0.22
N GLU A 63 14.97 -3.83 0.29
CA GLU A 63 15.87 -4.72 -0.46
C GLU A 63 15.31 -6.14 -0.60
N SER A 64 14.56 -6.63 0.40
CA SER A 64 13.91 -7.95 0.37
C SER A 64 12.60 -7.98 -0.41
N ALA A 65 12.03 -6.83 -0.77
CA ALA A 65 10.81 -6.75 -1.56
C ALA A 65 10.97 -7.39 -2.95
N GLU A 66 10.01 -8.24 -3.31
CA GLU A 66 9.99 -8.91 -4.62
C GLU A 66 9.88 -7.87 -5.76
N MET A 67 10.74 -8.04 -6.76
CA MET A 67 10.75 -7.23 -7.97
C MET A 67 9.93 -7.91 -9.07
N ILE A 68 9.09 -7.14 -9.75
CA ILE A 68 8.41 -7.59 -10.97
C ILE A 68 9.42 -7.61 -12.10
N ARG A 69 9.69 -8.79 -12.65
CA ARG A 69 10.52 -8.95 -13.86
C ARG A 69 9.69 -8.66 -15.10
N SER A 70 10.25 -7.88 -16.01
CA SER A 70 9.70 -7.71 -17.36
C SER A 70 10.14 -8.81 -18.31
N PHE A 71 11.09 -9.68 -17.95
CA PHE A 71 11.64 -10.75 -18.81
C PHE A 71 12.28 -10.20 -20.09
N LEU A 72 12.71 -8.95 -20.05
CA LEU A 72 13.47 -8.28 -21.09
C LEU A 72 14.76 -7.79 -20.44
N ASP A 73 15.87 -8.50 -20.64
CA ASP A 73 17.12 -8.27 -19.90
C ASP A 73 17.57 -6.80 -19.89
N ASN A 74 17.49 -6.13 -21.04
CA ASN A 74 17.85 -4.72 -21.18
C ASN A 74 16.92 -3.81 -20.36
N LEU A 75 15.62 -4.10 -20.37
CA LEU A 75 14.63 -3.32 -19.63
C LEU A 75 14.71 -3.60 -18.14
N ASP A 76 14.91 -4.85 -17.73
CA ASP A 76 15.10 -5.22 -16.32
C ASP A 76 16.39 -4.63 -15.75
N THR A 77 17.42 -4.47 -16.57
CA THR A 77 18.65 -3.75 -16.19
C THR A 77 18.36 -2.27 -15.94
N VAL A 78 17.54 -1.64 -16.78
CA VAL A 78 17.17 -0.21 -16.63
C VAL A 78 16.18 0.02 -15.48
N LEU A 79 15.22 -0.89 -15.31
CA LEU A 79 14.20 -0.82 -14.27
C LEU A 79 14.67 -1.38 -12.93
N ASN A 80 15.94 -1.78 -12.82
CA ASN A 80 16.50 -2.47 -11.66
C ASN A 80 16.15 -1.77 -10.33
N GLY A 81 15.17 -2.31 -9.61
CA GLY A 81 14.68 -1.77 -8.33
C GLY A 81 13.45 -0.85 -8.41
N LEU A 82 13.04 -0.41 -9.61
CA LEU A 82 11.93 0.50 -9.82
C LEU A 82 10.57 -0.20 -9.85
N LEU A 83 10.49 -1.50 -10.13
CA LEU A 83 9.23 -2.25 -10.12
C LEU A 83 9.15 -3.18 -8.92
N LYS A 84 8.99 -2.62 -7.72
CA LYS A 84 8.89 -3.35 -6.45
C LYS A 84 7.53 -3.13 -5.80
N HIS A 85 7.11 -4.08 -4.96
CA HIS A 85 5.93 -3.91 -4.12
C HIS A 85 6.09 -2.70 -3.18
N GLY A 86 5.02 -1.93 -3.00
CA GLY A 86 5.00 -0.75 -2.12
C GLY A 86 5.57 0.54 -2.73
N LEU A 87 6.10 0.48 -3.96
CA LEU A 87 6.59 1.64 -4.70
C LEU A 87 5.60 2.05 -5.79
N ILE A 88 5.40 3.37 -5.95
CA ILE A 88 4.67 3.93 -7.10
C ILE A 88 5.69 4.40 -8.12
N THR A 89 5.62 3.85 -9.33
CA THR A 89 6.57 4.14 -10.41
C THR A 89 5.85 4.79 -11.58
N GLU A 90 6.27 6.02 -11.92
CA GLU A 90 5.69 6.80 -13.01
C GLU A 90 6.47 6.58 -14.31
N LEU A 91 5.74 6.33 -15.40
CA LEU A 91 6.32 6.19 -16.73
C LEU A 91 5.91 7.36 -17.63
N VAL A 92 6.89 8.21 -17.97
CA VAL A 92 6.70 9.42 -18.79
C VAL A 92 7.33 9.23 -20.17
N GLY A 93 6.72 9.81 -21.21
CA GLY A 93 7.24 9.74 -22.59
C GLY A 93 6.31 10.38 -23.61
N LEU A 94 6.83 10.59 -24.82
CA LEU A 94 6.07 11.15 -25.94
C LEU A 94 4.88 10.25 -26.34
N PRO A 95 3.86 10.81 -27.03
CA PRO A 95 2.84 9.98 -27.68
C PRO A 95 3.47 8.93 -28.59
N GLY A 96 3.00 7.69 -28.51
CA GLY A 96 3.54 6.57 -29.30
C GLY A 96 4.83 5.94 -28.76
N SER A 97 5.38 6.38 -27.62
CA SER A 97 6.60 5.80 -27.02
C SER A 97 6.41 4.39 -26.42
N GLY A 98 5.24 3.77 -26.58
CA GLY A 98 4.98 2.40 -26.13
C GLY A 98 4.61 2.25 -24.66
N ARG A 99 4.35 3.33 -23.91
CA ARG A 99 3.99 3.28 -22.46
C ARG A 99 2.85 2.30 -22.16
N THR A 100 1.75 2.40 -22.92
CA THR A 100 0.61 1.49 -22.78
C THR A 100 0.98 0.04 -23.07
N GLN A 101 1.82 -0.20 -24.08
CA GLN A 101 2.29 -1.55 -24.42
C GLN A 101 3.16 -2.12 -23.30
N LEU A 102 4.03 -1.29 -22.71
CA LEU A 102 4.84 -1.69 -21.55
C LEU A 102 3.97 -2.01 -20.33
N CYS A 103 2.96 -1.19 -20.02
CA CYS A 103 2.02 -1.47 -18.94
C CYS A 103 1.26 -2.79 -19.14
N LEU A 104 0.81 -3.07 -20.37
CA LEU A 104 0.16 -4.34 -20.70
C LEU A 104 1.10 -5.53 -20.55
N HIS A 105 2.34 -5.39 -21.03
CA HIS A 105 3.38 -6.40 -20.88
C HIS A 105 3.64 -6.72 -19.40
N LEU A 106 3.92 -5.70 -18.59
CA LEU A 106 4.14 -5.84 -17.15
C LEU A 106 2.94 -6.44 -16.42
N SER A 107 1.71 -6.16 -16.86
CA SER A 107 0.50 -6.75 -16.27
C SER A 107 0.43 -8.27 -16.45
N VAL A 108 1.00 -8.78 -17.54
CA VAL A 108 1.13 -10.23 -17.79
C VAL A 108 2.35 -10.77 -17.05
N SER A 109 3.50 -10.11 -17.16
CA SER A 109 4.75 -10.55 -16.51
C SER A 109 4.62 -10.65 -14.98
N ALA A 110 3.89 -9.73 -14.36
CA ALA A 110 3.56 -9.74 -12.93
C ALA A 110 2.83 -11.01 -12.46
N GLN A 111 2.11 -11.69 -13.36
CA GLN A 111 1.39 -12.92 -13.04
C GLN A 111 2.27 -14.17 -13.16
N ILE A 112 3.45 -14.04 -13.79
CA ILE A 112 4.39 -15.13 -14.01
C ILE A 112 5.34 -15.16 -12.81
N LYS A 113 5.03 -16.00 -11.82
CA LYS A 113 5.98 -16.33 -10.74
C LYS A 113 6.96 -17.39 -11.24
N GLU A 114 8.26 -17.22 -11.00
CA GLU A 114 9.28 -18.26 -11.24
C GLU A 114 9.00 -19.55 -10.44
N ILE A 115 8.16 -19.47 -9.39
CA ILE A 115 7.73 -20.61 -8.57
C ILE A 115 6.21 -20.73 -8.61
N MET A 116 5.77 -21.90 -9.07
CA MET A 116 4.41 -22.29 -9.48
C MET A 116 3.34 -22.32 -8.36
N PHE A 117 3.54 -21.73 -7.17
CA PHE A 117 2.59 -21.82 -6.06
C PHE A 117 2.69 -20.68 -5.05
N VAL A 118 2.21 -19.47 -5.37
CA VAL A 118 1.81 -18.50 -4.33
C VAL A 118 0.63 -17.69 -4.86
N GLU A 119 -0.37 -17.45 -4.01
CA GLU A 119 -1.63 -16.75 -4.29
C GLU A 119 -1.51 -15.57 -5.25
N LYS A 120 -2.49 -15.46 -6.15
CA LYS A 120 -2.58 -14.44 -7.20
C LYS A 120 -2.70 -13.08 -6.55
N GLN A 121 -1.68 -12.24 -6.72
CA GLN A 121 -1.76 -10.81 -6.41
C GLN A 121 -2.14 -10.06 -7.68
N TYR A 122 -3.17 -9.23 -7.58
CA TYR A 122 -3.65 -8.41 -8.68
C TYR A 122 -2.89 -7.09 -8.69
N ILE A 123 -2.07 -6.85 -9.71
CA ILE A 123 -1.44 -5.55 -9.90
C ILE A 123 -2.39 -4.69 -10.73
N PHE A 124 -3.00 -3.69 -10.09
CA PHE A 124 -3.75 -2.66 -10.77
C PHE A 124 -2.77 -1.65 -11.36
N VAL A 125 -2.49 -1.76 -12.66
CA VAL A 125 -1.75 -0.73 -13.40
C VAL A 125 -2.74 0.37 -13.79
N GLN A 126 -2.82 1.42 -12.98
CA GLN A 126 -3.55 2.64 -13.37
C GLN A 126 -2.65 3.51 -14.25
N ILE A 127 -3.03 3.66 -15.52
CA ILE A 127 -2.37 4.57 -16.45
C ILE A 127 -3.09 5.92 -16.38
N TRP A 128 -2.45 6.94 -15.81
CA TRP A 128 -2.92 8.33 -15.93
C TRP A 128 -2.26 8.96 -17.15
N ILE A 129 -3.03 9.21 -18.22
CA ILE A 129 -2.54 9.94 -19.39
C ILE A 129 -2.87 11.42 -19.17
N SER A 130 -1.90 12.21 -18.71
CA SER A 130 -1.98 13.67 -18.84
C SER A 130 -1.70 14.04 -20.28
N GLN A 131 -2.73 14.41 -21.05
CA GLN A 131 -2.53 15.15 -22.28
C GLN A 131 -2.29 16.61 -21.89
N PHE A 132 -1.03 17.07 -21.98
CA PHE A 132 -0.78 18.49 -22.13
C PHE A 132 -1.23 18.87 -23.54
N LEU A 133 -2.38 19.53 -23.64
CA LEU A 133 -2.76 20.34 -24.79
C LEU A 133 -1.94 21.62 -24.72
N ASP A 134 -1.04 21.82 -25.68
CA ASP A 134 -0.58 23.15 -26.08
C ASP A 134 -1.58 23.76 -27.07
#